data_AF-A0A840PI21-F1
#
_entry.id   AF-A0A840PI21-F1
#
_cell.length_a   1.000
_cell.length_b   1.000
_cell.length_c   1.000
_cell.angle_alpha   90.00
_cell.angle_beta   90.00
_cell.angle_gamma   90.00
#
_symmetry.space_group_name_H-M   'P 1'
#
loop_
_entity.id
_entity.type
_entity.pdbx_description
1 polymer ?
#
loop_
_entity_poly.entity_id
_entity_poly.type
_entity_poly.pdbx_seq_one_letter_code
_entity_poly.pdbx_strand_id
1 'polypeptide(L)' 'MTVLRYVTNGGGGWGDPLLREPERVRIDVRDGYVTIEGAARDYGVVILGDPDRDPEGLVVDTAATARLRAALAQDAEVKA' A
#
# COMPACT_ATOMS: atom_id res chain seq x y z
N MET A 1 -24.68 11.49 23.28
CA MET A 1 -24.45 11.29 21.83
C MET A 1 -23.68 9.99 21.69
N THR A 2 -24.33 8.94 21.21
CA THR A 2 -23.72 7.61 21.13
C THR A 2 -23.06 7.47 19.77
N VAL A 3 -21.75 7.24 19.74
CA VAL A 3 -21.01 6.97 18.50
C VAL A 3 -20.98 5.46 18.29
N LEU A 4 -21.48 5.01 17.15
CA LEU A 4 -21.41 3.61 16.72
C LEU A 4 -20.20 3.47 15.78
N ARG A 5 -19.23 2.63 16.15
CA ARG A 5 -18.09 2.26 15.29
C ARG A 5 -18.22 0.78 14.91
N TYR A 6 -18.32 0.51 13.61
CA TYR A 6 -18.38 -0.84 13.06
C TYR A 6 -17.02 -1.16 12.43
N VAL A 7 -16.42 -2.29 12.81
CA VAL A 7 -15.15 -2.77 12.25
C VAL A 7 -15.41 -4.13 11.64
N THR A 8 -15.36 -4.21 10.32
CA THR A 8 -15.39 -5.50 9.61
C THR A 8 -14.00 -6.09 9.55
N ASN A 9 -13.91 -7.42 9.57
CA ASN A 9 -12.66 -8.11 9.28
C ASN A 9 -12.30 -7.82 7.82
N GLY A 10 -11.20 -7.10 7.58
CA GLY A 10 -10.63 -6.97 6.24
C GLY A 10 -10.25 -8.37 5.75
N GLY A 11 -10.77 -8.78 4.58
CA GLY A 11 -10.50 -10.10 4.03
C GLY A 11 -9.00 -10.37 3.99
N GLY A 12 -8.57 -11.48 4.59
CA GLY A 12 -7.15 -11.85 4.66
C GLY A 12 -6.56 -11.91 3.26
N GLY A 13 -5.59 -11.03 2.99
CA GLY A 13 -4.87 -11.00 1.72
C GLY A 13 -4.20 -12.35 1.46
N TRP A 14 -4.37 -12.89 0.25
CA TRP A 14 -3.81 -14.17 -0.15
C TRP A 14 -2.48 -13.95 -0.86
N GLY A 15 -1.38 -14.54 -0.35
CA GLY A 15 -0.03 -14.43 -0.91
C GLY A 15 0.85 -13.37 -0.26
N ASP A 16 2.09 -13.25 -0.75
CA ASP A 16 3.03 -12.23 -0.29
C ASP A 16 2.60 -10.84 -0.83
N PRO A 17 2.29 -9.86 0.05
CA PRO A 17 1.91 -8.50 -0.36
C PRO A 17 2.95 -7.82 -1.26
N LEU A 18 4.23 -8.18 -1.14
CA LEU A 18 5.33 -7.64 -1.93
C LEU A 18 5.35 -8.19 -3.37
N LEU A 19 4.62 -9.27 -3.65
CA LEU A 19 4.46 -9.81 -5.01
C LEU A 19 3.33 -9.12 -5.78
N ARG A 20 2.57 -8.21 -5.16
CA ARG A 20 1.52 -7.47 -5.88
C ARG A 20 2.15 -6.46 -6.83
N GLU A 21 1.68 -6.46 -8.07
CA GLU A 21 2.04 -5.47 -9.09
C GLU A 21 1.82 -4.05 -8.56
N PRO A 22 2.85 -3.18 -8.56
CA PRO A 22 2.75 -1.81 -8.05
C PRO A 22 1.65 -0.99 -8.72
N GLU A 23 1.42 -1.23 -10.01
CA GLU A 23 0.38 -0.56 -10.78
C GLU A 23 -1.04 -0.90 -10.29
N ARG A 24 -1.26 -2.13 -9.80
CA ARG A 24 -2.55 -2.49 -9.19
C ARG A 24 -2.74 -1.78 -7.86
N VAL A 25 -1.68 -1.66 -7.06
CA VAL A 25 -1.73 -0.90 -5.80
C VAL A 25 -2.03 0.58 -6.07
N ARG A 26 -1.48 1.16 -7.16
CA ARG A 26 -1.83 2.52 -7.58
C ARG A 26 -3.32 2.67 -7.87
N ILE A 27 -3.92 1.72 -8.59
CA ILE A 27 -5.36 1.71 -8.88
C ILE A 27 -6.16 1.58 -7.58
N ASP A 28 -5.73 0.71 -6.66
CA ASP A 28 -6.38 0.56 -5.35
C ASP A 28 -6.33 1.87 -4.53
N VAL A 29 -5.24 2.65 -4.65
CA VAL A 29 -5.13 3.98 -4.03
C VAL A 29 -6.00 5.01 -4.71
N ARG A 30 -6.02 5.03 -6.05
CA ARG A 30 -6.90 5.90 -6.84
C ARG A 30 -8.37 5.67 -6.49
N ASP A 31 -8.76 4.42 -6.37
CA ASP A 31 -10.15 4.01 -6.12
C ASP A 31 -10.53 4.15 -4.61
N GLY A 32 -9.58 4.56 -3.76
CA GLY A 32 -9.80 4.81 -2.33
C GLY A 32 -9.88 3.55 -1.47
N TYR A 33 -9.52 2.38 -2.01
CA TYR A 33 -9.48 1.12 -1.24
C TYR A 33 -8.26 1.06 -0.31
N VAL A 34 -7.17 1.72 -0.69
CA VAL A 34 -5.90 1.74 0.04
C VAL A 34 -5.42 3.20 0.14
N THR A 35 -4.81 3.59 1.25
CA THR A 35 -4.18 4.92 1.38
C THR A 35 -2.74 4.86 0.86
N ILE A 36 -2.14 6.01 0.51
CA ILE A 36 -0.71 6.07 0.12
C ILE A 36 0.17 5.44 1.22
N GLU A 37 -0.12 5.75 2.49
CA GLU A 37 0.61 5.16 3.63
C GLU A 37 0.40 3.64 3.73
N GLY A 38 -0.82 3.17 3.50
CA GLY A 38 -1.14 1.73 3.47
C GLY A 38 -0.44 1.00 2.32
N ALA A 39 -0.33 1.65 1.14
CA ALA A 39 0.42 1.11 0.01
C ALA A 39 1.90 0.88 0.34
N ALA A 40 2.53 1.83 1.03
CA ALA A 40 3.92 1.72 1.44
C ALA A 40 4.11 0.68 2.55
N ARG A 41 3.26 0.69 3.57
CA ARG A 41 3.38 -0.21 4.73
C ARG A 41 3.05 -1.66 4.38
N ASP A 42 1.94 -1.89 3.70
CA ASP A 42 1.37 -3.22 3.53
C ASP A 42 1.87 -3.89 2.24
N TYR A 43 2.14 -3.13 1.16
CA TYR A 43 2.56 -3.67 -0.14
C TYR A 43 4.00 -3.30 -0.55
N GLY A 44 4.65 -2.45 0.26
CA GLY A 44 5.98 -1.93 -0.04
C GLY A 44 6.02 -0.99 -1.25
N VAL A 45 4.89 -0.42 -1.66
CA VAL A 45 4.76 0.40 -2.87
C VAL A 45 4.68 1.88 -2.51
N VAL A 46 5.59 2.68 -3.07
CA VAL A 46 5.61 4.13 -2.87
C VAL A 46 4.88 4.81 -4.02
N ILE A 47 3.82 5.53 -3.70
CA ILE A 47 3.00 6.29 -4.65
C ILE A 47 3.16 7.78 -4.34
N LEU A 48 3.40 8.58 -5.38
CA LEU A 48 3.50 10.02 -5.33
C LEU A 48 2.25 10.64 -5.95
N GLY A 49 1.75 11.70 -5.35
CA GLY A 49 0.56 12.43 -5.79
C GLY A 49 -0.46 12.60 -4.67
N ASP A 50 -1.64 13.10 -5.03
CA ASP A 50 -2.75 13.35 -4.11
C ASP A 50 -4.00 12.62 -4.64
N PRO A 51 -4.44 11.51 -4.04
CA PRO A 51 -5.57 10.74 -4.54
C PRO A 51 -6.90 11.48 -4.39
N ASP A 52 -7.00 12.44 -3.47
CA ASP A 52 -8.22 13.18 -3.21
C ASP A 52 -8.40 14.35 -4.19
N ARG A 53 -7.28 14.97 -4.61
CA ARG A 53 -7.30 16.15 -5.52
C ARG A 53 -6.93 15.83 -6.97
N ASP A 54 -6.06 14.85 -7.19
CA ASP A 54 -5.58 14.44 -8.50
C ASP A 54 -5.38 12.91 -8.58
N PRO A 55 -6.48 12.14 -8.63
CA PRO A 55 -6.43 10.68 -8.69
C PRO A 55 -5.75 10.13 -9.95
N GLU A 56 -5.78 10.85 -11.06
CA GLU A 56 -5.15 10.44 -12.32
C GLU A 56 -3.65 10.80 -12.37
N GLY A 57 -3.21 11.79 -11.58
CA GLY A 57 -1.81 12.19 -11.43
C GLY A 57 -0.98 11.31 -10.50
N LEU A 58 -1.54 10.20 -9.99
CA LEU A 58 -0.80 9.26 -9.15
C LEU A 58 0.31 8.57 -9.95
N VAL A 59 1.52 8.59 -9.42
CA VAL A 59 2.70 7.96 -10.04
C VAL A 59 3.35 7.00 -9.05
N VAL A 60 3.66 5.79 -9.50
CA VAL A 60 4.43 4.83 -8.70
C VAL A 60 5.91 5.19 -8.77
N ASP A 61 6.54 5.42 -7.63
CA ASP A 61 7.99 5.53 -7.53
C ASP A 61 8.59 4.12 -7.46
N THR A 62 9.00 3.61 -8.62
CA THR A 62 9.59 2.27 -8.74
C THR A 62 10.94 2.17 -8.02
N ALA A 63 11.72 3.25 -7.97
CA ALA A 63 13.02 3.27 -7.29
C ALA A 63 12.85 3.22 -5.77
N ALA A 64 11.94 4.02 -5.22
CA ALA A 64 11.62 4.00 -3.79
C ALA A 64 10.93 2.68 -3.39
N THR A 65 10.01 2.18 -4.22
CA THR A 65 9.38 0.85 -4.04
C THR A 65 10.43 -0.27 -3.98
N ALA A 66 11.40 -0.29 -4.90
CA ALA A 66 12.45 -1.30 -4.90
C ALA A 66 13.31 -1.23 -3.62
N ARG A 67 13.67 -0.02 -3.17
CA ARG A 67 14.42 0.16 -1.91
C ARG A 67 13.61 -0.28 -0.70
N LEU A 68 12.33 0.07 -0.65
CA LEU A 68 11.46 -0.28 0.47
C LEU A 68 11.25 -1.80 0.56
N ARG A 69 11.03 -2.46 -0.59
CA ARG A 69 10.94 -3.92 -0.66
C ARG A 69 12.25 -4.61 -0.27
N ALA A 70 13.40 -4.06 -0.68
CA ALA A 70 14.69 -4.57 -0.26
C ALA A 70 14.91 -4.42 1.25
N ALA A 71 14.53 -3.28 1.84
CA ALA A 71 14.61 -3.06 3.28
C ALA A 71 13.67 -4.01 4.05
N LEU A 72 12.42 -4.17 3.59
CA LEU A 72 11.46 -5.11 4.19
C LEU A 72 11.90 -6.57 4.09
N ALA A 73 12.56 -6.95 2.99
CA ALA A 73 13.15 -8.28 2.84
C ALA A 73 14.31 -8.50 3.83
N GLN A 74 15.16 -7.49 4.05
CA GLN A 74 16.23 -7.56 5.05
C GLN A 74 15.69 -7.60 6.48
N ASP A 75 14.66 -6.82 6.80
CA ASP A 75 14.02 -6.85 8.13
C ASP A 75 13.34 -8.20 8.41
N ALA A 76 12.79 -8.86 7.39
CA ALA A 76 12.24 -10.21 7.52
C ALA A 76 13.33 -11.25 7.84
N GLU A 77 14.53 -11.08 7.28
CA GLU A 77 15.67 -11.96 7.50
C GLU A 77 16.34 -11.74 8.88
N VAL A 78 16.32 -10.50 9.39
CA VAL A 78 16.84 -10.17 10.73
C VAL A 78 15.92 -10.64 11.86
N LYS A 79 14.65 -10.92 11.57
CA LYS A 79 13.64 -11.37 12.55
C LYS A 79 13.51 -12.90 12.65
N ALA A 80 14.31 -13.65 11.89
CA ALA A 80 14.43 -15.11 11.94
C ALA A 80 15.48 -15.55 12.97
#